data_AF-A0A411HGM1-F1
#
_entry.id   AF-A0A411HGM1-F1
#
_cell.length_a   1.000
_cell.length_b   1.000
_cell.length_c   1.000
_cell.angle_alpha   90.00
_cell.angle_beta   90.00
_cell.angle_gamma   90.00
#
_symmetry.space_group_name_H-M   'P 1'
#
loop_
_entity.id
_entity.type
_entity.pdbx_description
1 polymer ?
#
loop_
_entity_poly.entity_id
_entity_poly.type
_entity_poly.pdbx_seq_one_letter_code
_entity_poly.pdbx_strand_id
1 'polypeptide(L)'
;MSEDAFPEETPKPDDQIVAAHANGHFYSPIVNPSEIAAQTDRIWPVEPKVLGIDFNDASHEQILNEVFPRHIAAYDYPELLDESPDLTQFYTQNSQFSWLDARTLFVLLLEWKPKRFVEVGSGFSTLLAADVNRRHLDNSIDITCIEPYPREFLRQGIPGISKLLEQKVQDVPLAEFEKLQAGDILFIDSSHVAKTGSDVNYLYFEVLPRLAAGVIERDRAHPRYFSAA
;
A
#
# COMPACT_ATOMS: atom_id res chain seq x y z
N MET A 1 16.77 16.10 -9.98
CA MET A 1 15.93 17.31 -9.93
C MET A 1 15.38 17.57 -11.32
N SER A 2 14.24 16.97 -11.60
CA SER A 2 13.34 17.35 -12.69
C SER A 2 11.96 17.21 -12.07
N GLU A 3 11.31 18.35 -11.85
CA GLU A 3 9.89 18.40 -11.52
C GLU A 3 9.16 17.83 -12.73
N ASP A 4 8.60 16.62 -12.58
CA ASP A 4 7.63 16.12 -13.53
C ASP A 4 6.39 17.00 -13.39
N ALA A 5 6.37 18.05 -14.21
CA ALA A 5 5.20 18.87 -14.42
C ALA A 5 4.10 17.95 -14.94
N PHE A 6 3.10 17.69 -14.09
CA PHE A 6 1.81 17.19 -14.53
C PHE A 6 1.38 18.02 -15.75
N PRO A 7 0.90 17.41 -16.85
CA PRO A 7 0.40 18.18 -17.97
C PRO A 7 -0.65 19.16 -17.43
N GLU A 8 -0.40 20.46 -17.61
CA GLU A 8 -1.39 21.50 -17.34
C GLU A 8 -2.58 21.25 -18.26
N GLU A 9 -3.55 20.48 -17.78
CA GLU A 9 -4.90 20.56 -18.33
C GLU A 9 -5.34 22.00 -18.15
N THR A 10 -5.54 22.69 -19.27
CA THR A 10 -6.16 24.00 -19.28
C THR A 10 -7.47 23.90 -18.51
N PRO A 11 -7.64 24.65 -17.39
CA PRO A 11 -8.85 24.55 -16.59
C PRO A 11 -10.05 24.87 -17.49
N LYS A 12 -10.96 23.90 -17.60
CA LYS A 12 -12.28 24.12 -18.19
C LYS A 12 -12.96 25.25 -17.39
N PRO A 13 -13.74 26.14 -18.04
CA PRO A 13 -14.24 27.35 -17.42
C PRO A 13 -14.88 27.09 -16.06
N ASP A 14 -14.47 27.89 -15.07
CA ASP A 14 -14.85 27.88 -13.66
C ASP A 14 -16.35 27.66 -13.44
N ASP A 15 -16.75 26.41 -13.20
CA ASP A 15 -17.70 26.18 -12.13
C ASP A 15 -16.87 26.29 -10.84
N GLN A 16 -16.74 27.50 -10.30
CA GLN A 16 -16.21 27.67 -8.95
C GLN A 16 -17.05 26.78 -8.04
N ILE A 17 -16.45 25.67 -7.56
CA ILE A 17 -17.11 24.78 -6.60
C ILE A 17 -17.16 25.56 -5.28
N VAL A 18 -18.21 26.34 -5.11
CA VAL A 18 -18.51 27.01 -3.85
C VAL A 18 -19.18 25.99 -2.95
N ALA A 19 -18.46 25.53 -1.93
CA ALA A 19 -19.06 24.71 -0.90
C ALA A 19 -20.24 25.45 -0.26
N ALA A 20 -21.33 24.74 0.02
CA ALA A 20 -22.52 25.33 0.66
C ALA A 20 -22.22 25.95 2.04
N HIS A 21 -21.10 25.56 2.64
CA HIS A 21 -20.63 26.06 3.93
C HIS A 21 -19.13 26.33 3.88
N ALA A 22 -18.67 27.29 4.68
CA ALA A 22 -17.24 27.61 4.84
C ALA A 22 -16.44 26.40 5.34
N ASN A 23 -15.14 26.36 5.03
CA ASN A 23 -14.21 25.37 5.57
C ASN A 23 -14.27 25.35 7.10
N GLY A 24 -14.26 24.16 7.71
CA GLY A 24 -14.38 23.95 9.15
C GLY A 24 -15.83 23.96 9.68
N HIS A 25 -16.80 24.41 8.89
CA HIS A 25 -18.20 24.30 9.30
C HIS A 25 -18.63 22.83 9.41
N PHE A 26 -19.53 22.49 10.34
CA PHE A 26 -20.01 21.11 10.58
C PHE A 26 -20.60 20.41 9.35
N TYR A 27 -21.02 21.16 8.34
CA TYR A 27 -21.58 20.67 7.08
C TYR A 27 -20.64 20.83 5.88
N SER A 28 -19.39 21.26 6.13
CA SER A 28 -18.35 21.33 5.11
C SER A 28 -17.47 20.08 5.18
N PRO A 29 -17.18 19.43 4.05
CA PRO A 29 -16.22 18.34 4.02
C PRO A 29 -14.77 18.83 4.09
N ILE A 30 -14.54 20.14 3.99
CA ILE A 30 -13.22 20.75 3.99
C ILE A 30 -12.90 21.30 5.38
N VAL A 31 -11.76 20.91 5.93
CA VAL A 31 -11.29 21.38 7.24
C VAL A 31 -10.83 22.84 7.19
N ASN A 32 -10.93 23.55 8.32
CA ASN A 32 -10.31 24.87 8.50
C ASN A 32 -8.86 24.68 9.01
N PRO A 33 -7.82 25.04 8.24
CA PRO A 33 -6.44 24.82 8.65
C PRO A 33 -6.05 25.53 9.95
N SER A 34 -6.61 26.72 10.23
CA SER A 34 -6.31 27.45 11.46
C SER A 34 -6.87 26.76 12.71
N GLU A 35 -8.04 26.12 12.61
CA GLU A 35 -8.63 25.37 13.71
C GLU A 35 -7.88 24.07 13.98
N ILE A 36 -7.39 23.41 12.92
CA ILE A 36 -6.55 22.22 13.02
C ILE A 36 -5.20 22.57 13.65
N ALA A 37 -4.57 23.65 13.21
CA ALA A 37 -3.29 24.10 13.76
C ALA A 37 -3.39 24.40 15.26
N ALA A 38 -4.48 25.01 15.71
CA ALA A 38 -4.73 25.30 17.13
C ALA A 38 -4.96 24.04 18.00
N GLN A 39 -5.21 22.89 17.38
CA GLN A 39 -5.49 21.61 18.03
C GLN A 39 -4.47 20.52 17.68
N THR A 40 -3.31 20.90 17.13
CA THR A 40 -2.28 19.97 16.64
C THR A 40 -1.96 18.88 17.68
N ASP A 41 -1.67 19.25 18.93
CA ASP A 41 -1.29 18.28 19.99
C ASP A 41 -2.42 17.30 20.35
N ARG A 42 -3.68 17.69 20.13
CA ARG A 42 -4.84 16.84 20.36
C ARG A 42 -5.07 15.87 19.20
N ILE A 43 -4.86 16.33 17.96
CA ILE A 43 -5.12 15.56 16.75
C ILE A 43 -3.96 14.62 16.43
N TRP A 44 -2.72 15.10 16.60
CA TRP A 44 -1.48 14.37 16.42
C TRP A 44 -0.63 14.43 17.70
N PRO A 45 -1.08 13.76 18.77
CA PRO A 45 -0.28 13.66 19.98
C PRO A 45 1.05 12.93 19.69
N VAL A 46 2.07 13.22 20.49
CA VAL A 46 3.39 12.55 20.40
C VAL A 46 3.25 11.03 20.55
N GLU A 47 2.36 10.59 21.44
CA GLU A 47 2.03 9.18 21.66
C GLU A 47 0.56 8.91 21.27
N PRO A 48 0.27 8.57 20.01
CA PRO A 48 -1.09 8.33 19.55
C PRO A 48 -1.64 7.01 20.12
N LYS A 49 -2.82 7.10 20.73
CA LYS A 49 -3.60 5.92 21.14
C LYS A 49 -4.73 5.67 20.15
N VAL A 50 -4.56 4.66 19.28
CA VAL A 50 -5.59 4.26 18.33
C VAL A 50 -6.28 2.99 18.81
N LEU A 51 -7.57 3.10 19.14
CA LEU A 51 -8.32 1.96 19.68
C LEU A 51 -8.48 0.88 18.60
N GLY A 52 -8.23 -0.38 18.98
CA GLY A 52 -8.31 -1.52 18.06
C GLY A 52 -7.09 -1.67 17.13
N ILE A 53 -6.08 -0.81 17.27
CA ILE A 53 -4.81 -0.92 16.56
C ILE A 53 -3.70 -1.08 17.61
N ASP A 54 -2.99 -2.20 17.56
CA ASP A 54 -1.73 -2.39 18.26
C ASP A 54 -0.61 -2.11 17.25
N PHE A 55 0.10 -0.99 17.44
CA PHE A 55 1.24 -0.62 16.59
C PHE A 55 2.42 -1.58 16.74
N ASN A 56 2.50 -2.29 17.87
CA ASN A 56 3.50 -3.31 18.15
C ASN A 56 4.95 -2.87 17.84
N ASP A 57 5.38 -1.76 18.44
CA ASP A 57 6.73 -1.19 18.26
C ASP A 57 7.85 -2.21 18.51
N ALA A 58 7.65 -3.12 19.46
CA ALA A 58 8.60 -4.19 19.75
C ALA A 58 8.84 -5.11 18.54
N SER A 59 7.79 -5.41 17.75
CA SER A 59 7.94 -6.19 16.51
C SER A 59 8.70 -5.41 15.44
N HIS A 60 8.49 -4.10 15.33
CA HIS A 60 9.25 -3.26 14.42
C HIS A 60 10.74 -3.21 14.79
N GLU A 61 11.06 -3.07 16.08
CA GLU A 61 12.43 -3.14 16.57
C GLU A 61 13.08 -4.51 16.27
N GLN A 62 12.35 -5.60 16.47
CA GLN A 62 12.84 -6.95 16.16
C GLN A 62 13.12 -7.09 14.65
N ILE A 63 12.23 -6.59 13.79
CA ILE A 63 12.42 -6.62 12.34
C ILE A 63 13.69 -5.86 11.96
N LEU A 64 13.86 -4.63 12.47
CA LEU A 64 14.99 -3.78 12.14
C LEU A 64 16.32 -4.34 12.66
N ASN A 65 16.35 -4.84 13.89
CA ASN A 65 17.59 -5.28 14.54
C ASN A 65 17.97 -6.73 14.22
N GLU A 66 17.00 -7.59 13.92
CA GLU A 66 17.24 -9.02 13.74
C GLU A 66 16.93 -9.54 12.34
N VAL A 67 15.81 -9.14 11.75
CA VAL A 67 15.35 -9.70 10.45
C VAL A 67 16.07 -9.02 9.29
N PHE A 68 16.18 -7.70 9.32
CA PHE A 68 16.90 -6.92 8.30
C PHE A 68 18.33 -7.42 8.07
N PRO A 69 19.18 -7.56 9.10
CA PRO A 69 20.56 -8.03 8.90
C PRO A 69 20.67 -9.44 8.30
N ARG A 70 19.65 -10.30 8.45
CA ARG A 70 19.66 -11.65 7.86
C ARG A 70 19.51 -11.63 6.35
N HIS A 71 18.69 -10.72 5.83
CA HIS A 71 18.22 -10.76 4.45
C HIS A 71 18.73 -9.63 3.57
N ILE A 72 19.03 -8.46 4.14
CA ILE A 72 19.32 -7.24 3.35
C ILE A 72 20.56 -7.38 2.46
N ALA A 73 21.51 -8.25 2.82
CA ALA A 73 22.69 -8.50 1.99
C ALA A 73 22.35 -9.13 0.62
N ALA A 74 21.19 -9.76 0.48
CA ALA A 74 20.70 -10.31 -0.79
C ALA A 74 19.96 -9.29 -1.66
N TYR A 75 19.75 -8.06 -1.18
CA TYR A 75 19.13 -6.99 -1.97
C TYR A 75 20.14 -6.45 -2.99
N ASP A 76 19.98 -6.82 -4.25
CA ASP A 76 20.94 -6.60 -5.34
C ASP A 76 20.34 -5.87 -6.55
N TYR A 77 19.34 -5.00 -6.31
CA TYR A 77 18.65 -4.27 -7.37
C TYR A 77 19.44 -3.04 -7.85
N PRO A 78 19.40 -2.71 -9.16
CA PRO A 78 20.02 -1.50 -9.68
C PRO A 78 19.41 -0.26 -9.04
N GLU A 79 20.22 0.78 -8.86
CA GLU A 79 19.75 2.05 -8.32
C GLU A 79 18.88 2.80 -9.33
N LEU A 80 19.27 2.80 -10.61
CA LEU A 80 18.59 3.53 -11.68
C LEU A 80 18.39 2.62 -12.90
N LEU A 81 17.24 2.78 -13.56
CA LEU A 81 16.94 2.26 -14.88
C LEU A 81 16.09 3.28 -15.64
N ASP A 82 16.06 3.17 -16.96
CA ASP A 82 15.15 3.95 -17.80
C ASP A 82 13.72 3.42 -17.64
N GLU A 83 12.82 4.27 -17.14
CA GLU A 83 11.41 3.94 -17.03
C GLU A 83 10.81 3.87 -18.44
N SER A 84 10.39 2.68 -18.85
CA SER A 84 9.77 2.44 -20.16
C SER A 84 8.51 1.61 -20.03
N PRO A 85 7.61 1.64 -21.03
CA PRO A 85 6.40 0.80 -21.03
C PRO A 85 6.69 -0.70 -20.94
N ASP A 86 7.87 -1.15 -21.39
CA ASP A 86 8.29 -2.55 -21.43
C ASP A 86 9.19 -2.93 -20.23
N LEU A 87 9.16 -2.14 -19.15
CA LEU A 87 9.97 -2.38 -17.97
C LEU A 87 9.57 -3.68 -17.27
N THR A 88 10.48 -4.65 -17.24
CA THR A 88 10.24 -5.97 -16.61
C THR A 88 11.05 -6.20 -15.34
N GLN A 89 11.86 -5.21 -14.93
CA GLN A 89 12.78 -5.31 -13.82
C GLN A 89 12.54 -4.18 -12.81
N PHE A 90 12.63 -4.54 -11.53
CA PHE A 90 12.61 -3.55 -10.47
C PHE A 90 13.96 -2.82 -10.38
N TYR A 91 13.90 -1.53 -10.01
CA TYR A 91 15.06 -0.71 -9.65
C TYR A 91 14.71 0.20 -8.48
N THR A 92 15.71 0.55 -7.67
CA THR A 92 15.50 1.18 -6.37
C THR A 92 14.96 2.60 -6.50
N GLN A 93 15.58 3.49 -7.28
CA GLN A 93 15.18 4.90 -7.38
C GLN A 93 14.12 5.12 -8.47
N ASN A 94 13.07 4.30 -8.44
CA ASN A 94 11.89 4.53 -9.27
C ASN A 94 11.00 5.64 -8.69
N SER A 95 10.01 6.05 -9.48
CA SER A 95 9.17 7.21 -9.20
C SER A 95 8.15 7.02 -8.07
N GLN A 96 7.87 5.79 -7.61
CA GLN A 96 6.75 5.53 -6.69
C GLN A 96 7.07 4.63 -5.48
N PHE A 97 8.03 3.71 -5.57
CA PHE A 97 8.30 2.69 -4.55
C PHE A 97 9.81 2.48 -4.35
N SER A 98 10.42 3.30 -3.48
CA SER A 98 11.88 3.46 -3.43
C SER A 98 12.49 3.22 -2.05
N TRP A 99 13.83 3.21 -2.01
CA TRP A 99 14.66 3.23 -0.81
C TRP A 99 14.29 2.22 0.28
N LEU A 100 13.67 2.70 1.37
CA LEU A 100 13.38 1.91 2.55
C LEU A 100 12.14 1.04 2.36
N ASP A 101 11.12 1.51 1.65
CA ASP A 101 9.92 0.72 1.36
C ASP A 101 10.28 -0.55 0.57
N ALA A 102 11.08 -0.38 -0.48
CA ALA A 102 11.55 -1.49 -1.31
C ALA A 102 12.39 -2.50 -0.53
N ARG A 103 13.35 -2.03 0.28
CA ARG A 103 14.19 -2.89 1.11
C ARG A 103 13.38 -3.62 2.19
N THR A 104 12.40 -2.93 2.77
CA THR A 104 11.48 -3.51 3.76
C THR A 104 10.67 -4.63 3.14
N LEU A 105 9.98 -4.37 2.02
CA LEU A 105 9.19 -5.40 1.33
C LEU A 105 10.04 -6.60 0.94
N PHE A 106 11.24 -6.38 0.39
CA PHE A 106 12.18 -7.44 0.05
C PHE A 106 12.52 -8.33 1.25
N VAL A 107 12.96 -7.73 2.36
CA VAL A 107 13.33 -8.43 3.60
C VAL A 107 12.15 -9.21 4.16
N LEU A 108 10.96 -8.60 4.21
CA LEU A 108 9.76 -9.20 4.78
C LEU A 108 9.25 -10.38 3.95
N LEU A 109 9.30 -10.31 2.62
CA LEU A 109 8.93 -11.44 1.76
C LEU A 109 9.86 -12.63 1.97
N LEU A 110 11.17 -12.40 2.16
CA LEU A 110 12.14 -13.48 2.44
C LEU A 110 11.98 -14.10 3.83
N GLU A 111 11.63 -13.30 4.84
CA GLU A 111 11.39 -13.80 6.20
C GLU A 111 10.06 -14.56 6.29
N TRP A 112 8.96 -13.96 5.80
CA TRP A 112 7.61 -14.46 6.04
C TRP A 112 7.16 -15.53 5.04
N LYS A 113 7.63 -15.46 3.79
CA LYS A 113 7.32 -16.44 2.73
C LYS A 113 5.82 -16.75 2.65
N PRO A 114 4.97 -15.72 2.45
CA PRO A 114 3.52 -15.91 2.48
C PRO A 114 3.08 -16.87 1.37
N LYS A 115 1.95 -17.56 1.57
CA LYS A 115 1.38 -18.36 0.47
C LYS A 115 0.63 -17.49 -0.52
N ARG A 116 0.05 -16.38 -0.04
CA ARG A 116 -0.67 -15.41 -0.86
C ARG A 116 -0.23 -13.99 -0.58
N PHE A 117 -0.14 -13.21 -1.64
CA PHE A 117 0.14 -11.78 -1.60
C PHE A 117 -0.90 -11.07 -2.48
N VAL A 118 -1.83 -10.37 -1.84
CA VAL A 118 -2.84 -9.56 -2.54
C VAL A 118 -2.42 -8.11 -2.43
N GLU A 119 -2.23 -7.45 -3.57
CA GLU A 119 -1.81 -6.06 -3.66
C GLU A 119 -2.95 -5.18 -4.18
N VAL A 120 -3.21 -4.06 -3.51
CA VAL A 120 -4.14 -3.01 -3.92
C VAL A 120 -3.35 -1.75 -4.21
N GLY A 121 -3.38 -1.31 -5.47
CA GLY A 121 -2.44 -0.31 -6.01
C GLY A 121 -1.17 -1.01 -6.47
N SER A 122 -1.10 -1.36 -7.76
CA SER A 122 -0.04 -2.22 -8.30
C SER A 122 0.88 -1.47 -9.27
N GLY A 123 2.19 -1.73 -9.18
CA GLY A 123 3.21 -1.00 -9.93
C GLY A 123 4.63 -1.51 -9.67
N PHE A 124 5.51 -0.65 -9.17
CA PHE A 124 6.91 -1.00 -8.94
C PHE A 124 7.12 -1.98 -7.78
N SER A 125 6.34 -1.86 -6.70
CA SER A 125 6.27 -2.85 -5.63
C SER A 125 5.96 -4.25 -6.17
N THR A 126 5.07 -4.34 -7.17
CA THR A 126 4.72 -5.59 -7.86
C THR A 126 5.90 -6.19 -8.61
N LEU A 127 6.70 -5.37 -9.32
CA LEU A 127 7.91 -5.83 -10.00
C LEU A 127 8.91 -6.45 -9.00
N LEU A 128 9.05 -5.82 -7.82
CA LEU A 128 9.89 -6.35 -6.74
C LEU A 128 9.34 -7.67 -6.20
N ALA A 129 8.06 -7.72 -5.84
CA ALA A 129 7.43 -8.91 -5.27
C ALA A 129 7.49 -10.11 -6.23
N ALA A 130 7.22 -9.88 -7.53
CA ALA A 130 7.31 -10.91 -8.57
C ALA A 130 8.75 -11.42 -8.76
N ASP A 131 9.74 -10.52 -8.74
CA ASP A 131 11.14 -10.91 -8.83
C ASP A 131 11.61 -11.69 -7.60
N VAL A 132 11.23 -11.27 -6.39
CA VAL A 132 11.52 -12.01 -5.15
C VAL A 132 10.91 -13.41 -5.20
N ASN A 133 9.65 -13.52 -5.60
CA ASN A 133 8.95 -14.79 -5.72
C ASN A 133 9.69 -15.74 -6.67
N ARG A 134 10.15 -15.22 -7.82
CA ARG A 134 10.86 -15.98 -8.85
C ARG A 134 12.28 -16.37 -8.44
N ARG A 135 13.07 -15.45 -7.89
CA ARG A 135 14.50 -15.66 -7.64
C ARG A 135 14.79 -16.35 -6.32
N HIS A 136 13.95 -16.14 -5.31
CA HIS A 136 14.27 -16.51 -3.93
C HIS A 136 13.27 -17.48 -3.29
N LEU A 137 12.06 -17.61 -3.86
CA LEU A 137 10.96 -18.36 -3.25
C LEU A 137 10.34 -19.41 -4.18
N ASP A 138 11.03 -19.78 -5.26
CA ASP A 138 10.62 -20.84 -6.20
C ASP A 138 9.19 -20.70 -6.75
N ASN A 139 8.71 -19.46 -6.93
CA ASN A 139 7.32 -19.14 -7.32
C ASN A 139 6.26 -19.73 -6.37
N SER A 140 6.57 -19.82 -5.08
CA SER A 140 5.67 -20.37 -4.06
C SER A 140 4.58 -19.40 -3.58
N ILE A 141 4.72 -18.10 -3.86
CA ILE A 141 3.69 -17.09 -3.54
C ILE A 141 2.67 -17.00 -4.67
N ASP A 142 1.39 -17.04 -4.32
CA ASP A 142 0.28 -16.68 -5.21
C ASP A 142 0.04 -15.16 -5.15
N ILE A 143 0.52 -14.44 -6.17
CA ILE A 143 0.48 -12.97 -6.24
C ILE A 143 -0.73 -12.51 -7.05
N THR A 144 -1.64 -11.77 -6.40
CA THR A 144 -2.81 -11.13 -7.04
C THR A 144 -2.69 -9.61 -6.97
N CYS A 145 -2.76 -8.95 -8.12
CA CYS A 145 -2.64 -7.51 -8.26
C CYS A 145 -4.02 -6.90 -8.55
N ILE A 146 -4.40 -5.84 -7.84
CA ILE A 146 -5.64 -5.09 -8.03
C ILE A 146 -5.28 -3.65 -8.37
N GLU A 147 -5.50 -3.27 -9.63
CA GLU A 147 -5.13 -1.96 -10.14
C GLU A 147 -6.10 -1.55 -11.26
N PRO A 148 -6.93 -0.50 -11.08
CA PRO A 148 -7.87 -0.05 -12.10
C PRO A 148 -7.20 0.54 -13.35
N TYR A 149 -5.97 1.06 -13.24
CA TYR A 149 -5.26 1.73 -14.32
C TYR A 149 -3.81 1.23 -14.43
N PRO A 150 -3.62 -0.07 -14.74
CA PRO A 150 -2.31 -0.70 -14.68
C PRO A 150 -1.37 -0.08 -15.70
N ARG A 151 -0.12 0.11 -15.28
CA ARG A 151 0.98 0.45 -16.17
C ARG A 151 1.13 -0.62 -17.25
N GLU A 152 1.65 -0.23 -18.40
CA GLU A 152 1.70 -1.11 -19.58
C GLU A 152 2.47 -2.41 -19.30
N PHE A 153 3.59 -2.35 -18.59
CA PHE A 153 4.34 -3.54 -18.20
C PHE A 153 3.52 -4.55 -17.39
N LEU A 154 2.55 -4.08 -16.60
CA LEU A 154 1.71 -4.95 -15.77
C LEU A 154 0.64 -5.60 -16.64
N ARG A 155 0.09 -4.89 -17.64
CA ARG A 155 -0.83 -5.44 -18.64
C ARG A 155 -0.17 -6.49 -19.55
N GLN A 156 1.09 -6.27 -19.91
CA GLN A 156 1.88 -7.22 -20.70
C GLN A 156 2.16 -8.52 -19.93
N GLY A 157 2.05 -8.47 -18.60
CA GLY A 157 2.25 -9.59 -17.70
C GLY A 157 3.70 -9.71 -17.22
N ILE A 158 3.87 -9.90 -15.91
CA ILE A 158 5.18 -10.08 -15.28
C ILE A 158 5.31 -11.53 -14.80
N PRO A 159 6.38 -12.26 -15.18
CA PRO A 159 6.62 -13.60 -14.65
C PRO A 159 6.74 -13.59 -13.12
N GLY A 160 5.92 -14.40 -12.44
CA GLY A 160 5.83 -14.45 -10.98
C GLY A 160 4.52 -13.89 -10.42
N ILE A 161 3.71 -13.22 -11.26
CA ILE A 161 2.33 -12.80 -10.93
C ILE A 161 1.33 -13.87 -11.35
N SER A 162 0.41 -14.24 -10.46
CA SER A 162 -0.65 -15.21 -10.76
C SER A 162 -1.85 -14.57 -11.44
N LYS A 163 -2.23 -13.37 -11.01
CA LYS A 163 -3.48 -12.73 -11.42
C LYS A 163 -3.37 -11.20 -11.39
N LEU A 164 -3.88 -10.56 -12.44
CA LEU A 164 -4.14 -9.12 -12.49
C LEU A 164 -5.65 -8.89 -12.57
N LEU A 165 -6.18 -8.06 -11.68
CA LEU A 165 -7.55 -7.58 -11.65
C LEU A 165 -7.55 -6.09 -12.05
N GLU A 166 -7.78 -5.83 -13.34
CA GLU A 166 -7.87 -4.47 -13.91
C GLU A 166 -9.24 -3.83 -13.59
N GLN A 167 -9.44 -3.51 -12.31
CA GLN A 167 -10.66 -2.91 -11.81
C GLN A 167 -10.42 -2.20 -10.48
N LYS A 168 -11.38 -1.35 -10.07
CA LYS A 168 -11.33 -0.70 -8.77
C LYS A 168 -11.50 -1.74 -7.67
N VAL A 169 -10.83 -1.52 -6.54
CA VAL A 169 -10.88 -2.45 -5.40
C VAL A 169 -12.30 -2.62 -4.85
N GLN A 170 -13.13 -1.58 -4.94
CA GLN A 170 -14.54 -1.61 -4.56
C GLN A 170 -15.39 -2.59 -5.38
N ASP A 171 -14.94 -2.90 -6.61
CA ASP A 171 -15.63 -3.82 -7.52
C ASP A 171 -15.06 -5.25 -7.44
N VAL A 172 -13.97 -5.45 -6.68
CA VAL A 172 -13.39 -6.78 -6.43
C VAL A 172 -14.28 -7.56 -5.46
N PRO A 173 -14.69 -8.80 -5.81
CA PRO A 173 -15.46 -9.64 -4.88
C PRO A 173 -14.72 -9.81 -3.55
N LEU A 174 -15.43 -9.58 -2.44
CA LEU A 174 -14.87 -9.73 -1.08
C LEU A 174 -14.24 -11.12 -0.84
N ALA A 175 -14.76 -12.14 -1.52
CA ALA A 175 -14.22 -13.50 -1.53
C ALA A 175 -12.75 -13.58 -1.97
N GLU A 176 -12.20 -12.60 -2.69
CA GLU A 176 -10.77 -12.55 -2.99
C GLU A 176 -9.93 -12.26 -1.73
N PHE A 177 -10.41 -11.39 -0.84
CA PHE A 177 -9.74 -11.06 0.42
C PHE A 177 -9.99 -12.12 1.50
N GLU A 178 -11.18 -12.73 1.54
CA GLU A 178 -11.53 -13.80 2.49
C GLU A 178 -10.69 -15.08 2.29
N LYS A 179 -10.01 -15.22 1.14
CA LYS A 179 -9.04 -16.31 0.92
C LYS A 179 -7.76 -16.15 1.73
N LEU A 180 -7.40 -14.94 2.14
CA LEU A 180 -6.19 -14.68 2.91
C LEU A 180 -6.30 -15.37 4.27
N GLN A 181 -5.26 -16.14 4.62
CA GLN A 181 -5.17 -16.88 5.87
C GLN A 181 -4.01 -16.35 6.72
N ALA A 182 -3.85 -16.89 7.92
CA ALA A 182 -2.74 -16.54 8.78
C ALA A 182 -1.38 -16.69 8.07
N GLY A 183 -0.58 -15.62 8.08
CA GLY A 183 0.71 -15.54 7.39
C GLY A 183 0.64 -15.11 5.91
N ASP A 184 -0.55 -14.96 5.33
CA ASP A 184 -0.72 -14.32 4.01
C ASP A 184 -0.67 -12.79 4.15
N ILE A 185 -0.41 -12.08 3.06
CA ILE A 185 -0.24 -10.61 3.05
C ILE A 185 -1.34 -9.94 2.25
N LEU A 186 -1.97 -8.92 2.84
CA LEU A 186 -2.67 -7.85 2.12
C LEU A 186 -1.78 -6.60 2.08
N PHE A 187 -1.29 -6.24 0.89
CA PHE A 187 -0.45 -5.08 0.67
C PHE A 187 -1.29 -3.94 0.07
N ILE A 188 -1.49 -2.86 0.83
CA ILE A 188 -2.21 -1.67 0.36
C ILE A 188 -1.17 -0.59 0.06
N ASP A 189 -1.02 -0.24 -1.21
CA ASP A 189 -0.11 0.80 -1.70
C ASP A 189 -0.88 1.86 -2.49
N SER A 190 -1.82 2.51 -1.80
CA SER A 190 -2.65 3.57 -2.34
C SER A 190 -2.30 4.90 -1.66
N SER A 191 -2.22 5.98 -2.45
CA SER A 191 -2.05 7.35 -1.98
C SER A 191 -3.38 8.10 -1.79
N HIS A 192 -4.50 7.38 -1.86
CA HIS A 192 -5.81 7.98 -1.91
C HIS A 192 -6.25 8.61 -0.58
N VAL A 193 -7.14 9.58 -0.69
CA VAL A 193 -7.69 10.33 0.45
C VAL A 193 -9.05 9.75 0.84
N ALA A 194 -9.27 9.58 2.15
CA ALA A 194 -10.56 9.20 2.70
C ALA A 194 -11.64 10.26 2.39
N LYS A 195 -12.65 9.86 1.62
CA LYS A 195 -13.83 10.67 1.26
C LYS A 195 -15.00 9.78 0.87
N THR A 196 -16.18 10.36 0.66
CA THR A 196 -17.36 9.62 0.17
C THR A 196 -17.03 8.85 -1.10
N GLY A 197 -17.30 7.54 -1.09
CA GLY A 197 -16.99 6.63 -2.20
C GLY A 197 -15.51 6.28 -2.39
N SER A 198 -14.61 6.73 -1.49
CA SER A 198 -13.20 6.36 -1.54
C SER A 198 -12.97 4.88 -1.29
N ASP A 199 -11.95 4.35 -1.94
CA ASP A 199 -11.38 3.03 -1.68
C ASP A 199 -10.82 2.93 -0.27
N VAL A 200 -10.25 4.00 0.29
CA VAL A 200 -9.78 4.04 1.69
C VAL A 200 -10.90 3.59 2.63
N ASN A 201 -12.07 4.22 2.56
CA ASN A 201 -13.19 3.85 3.41
C ASN A 201 -13.66 2.40 3.15
N TYR A 202 -13.69 1.97 1.89
CA TYR A 202 -14.04 0.59 1.54
C TYR A 202 -13.05 -0.43 2.12
N LEU A 203 -11.75 -0.20 2.00
CA LEU A 203 -10.71 -1.05 2.55
C LEU A 203 -10.85 -1.18 4.07
N TYR A 204 -10.98 -0.06 4.77
CA TYR A 204 -11.05 -0.04 6.23
C TYR A 204 -12.35 -0.60 6.81
N PHE A 205 -13.50 -0.36 6.16
CA PHE A 205 -14.81 -0.76 6.70
C PHE A 205 -15.34 -2.07 6.13
N GLU A 206 -14.92 -2.44 4.92
CA GLU A 206 -15.39 -3.66 4.27
C GLU A 206 -14.31 -4.75 4.15
N VAL A 207 -13.07 -4.42 3.82
CA VAL A 207 -12.03 -5.44 3.59
C VAL A 207 -11.35 -5.86 4.90
N LEU A 208 -10.68 -4.95 5.59
CA LEU A 208 -9.88 -5.25 6.79
C LEU A 208 -10.66 -6.01 7.88
N PRO A 209 -11.93 -5.68 8.18
CA PRO A 209 -12.69 -6.38 9.22
C PRO A 209 -13.02 -7.85 8.90
N ARG A 210 -12.89 -8.26 7.63
CA ARG A 210 -13.19 -9.63 7.16
C ARG A 210 -11.96 -10.53 7.07
N LEU A 211 -10.76 -9.96 7.22
CA LEU A 211 -9.52 -10.71 7.14
C LEU A 211 -9.43 -11.73 8.27
N ALA A 212 -8.90 -12.91 7.96
CA ALA A 212 -8.66 -13.93 8.96
C ALA A 212 -7.62 -13.46 9.98
N ALA A 213 -7.81 -13.83 11.24
CA ALA A 213 -6.81 -13.55 12.27
C ALA A 213 -5.46 -14.19 11.87
N GLY A 214 -4.41 -13.38 11.77
CA GLY A 214 -3.14 -13.88 11.26
C GLY A 214 -2.65 -13.24 9.97
N VAL A 215 -3.54 -12.63 9.18
CA VAL A 215 -3.17 -11.94 7.94
C VAL A 215 -2.29 -10.74 8.29
N ILE A 216 -1.24 -10.55 7.50
CA ILE A 216 -0.28 -9.46 7.66
C ILE A 216 -0.71 -8.32 6.74
N GLU A 217 -0.76 -7.12 7.30
CA GLU A 217 -1.08 -5.88 6.58
C GLU A 217 0.20 -5.03 6.53
N ARG A 218 0.41 -4.22 5.47
CA ARG A 218 1.63 -3.38 5.33
C ARG A 218 1.96 -2.57 6.59
N ASP A 219 0.95 -2.06 7.28
CA ASP A 219 1.09 -1.23 8.48
C ASP A 219 1.13 -2.03 9.80
N ARG A 220 1.17 -3.37 9.75
CA ARG A 220 1.12 -4.25 10.94
C ARG A 220 2.04 -5.45 10.81
N ALA A 221 3.17 -5.41 11.52
CA ALA A 221 4.16 -6.47 11.44
C ALA A 221 3.91 -7.69 12.35
N HIS A 222 2.76 -7.75 13.05
CA HIS A 222 2.38 -8.94 13.82
C HIS A 222 0.85 -9.17 13.85
N PRO A 223 0.40 -10.41 13.74
CA PRO A 223 -1.02 -10.75 13.86
C PRO A 223 -1.50 -10.74 15.32
N ARG A 224 -2.18 -9.68 15.73
CA ARG A 224 -3.18 -9.73 16.81
C ARG A 224 -4.37 -8.89 16.39
N TYR A 225 -5.42 -9.57 15.93
CA TYR A 225 -6.66 -8.91 15.55
C TYR A 225 -7.46 -8.49 16.79
N PHE A 226 -8.19 -7.39 16.59
CA PHE A 226 -9.33 -6.89 17.34
C PHE A 226 -9.88 -7.89 18.37
N SER A 227 -9.67 -7.60 19.64
CA SER A 227 -10.54 -8.12 20.69
C SER A 227 -11.94 -7.62 20.38
N ALA A 228 -12.81 -8.51 19.89
CA ALA A 228 -14.24 -8.27 19.98
C ALA A 228 -14.55 -7.93 21.44
N ALA A 229 -15.21 -6.80 21.66
CA ALA A 229 -15.92 -6.54 22.91
C ALA A 229 -17.16 -7.43 22.98
#